data_AF-A0A1Q3WYW6-F1
#
_entry.id   AF-A0A1Q3WYW6-F1
#
_cell.length_a   1.000
_cell.length_b   1.000
_cell.length_c   1.000
_cell.angle_alpha   90.00
_cell.angle_beta   90.00
_cell.angle_gamma   90.00
#
_symmetry.space_group_name_H-M   'P 1'
#
loop_
_entity.id
_entity.type
_entity.pdbx_description
1 polymer ?
#
loop_
_entity_poly.entity_id
_entity_poly.type
_entity_poly.pdbx_seq_one_letter_code
_entity_poly.pdbx_strand_id
1 'polypeptide(L)'
;MRQNIIDYGIGLILVVWLAGCAINDPVAVSKKRQITDGIANKRWKALRVEEAGVLVYQEGKTDNLFPGYRNYELQFTGSRIKLTEFTKETFEGDWSISQQGSRVYLVLQNLTPIPTETQGELEYEVYQFDDSQMTLVATKTNRKTGNTINTYTLVPQ
;
A
#
# COMPACT_ATOMS: atom_id res chain seq x y z
N MET A 1 43.37 77.98 13.70
CA MET A 1 41.99 77.99 13.16
C MET A 1 41.26 76.84 13.86
N ARG A 2 40.62 77.05 15.01
CA ARG A 2 39.26 77.55 15.24
C ARG A 2 38.16 76.74 14.52
N GLN A 3 37.33 76.08 15.36
CA GLN A 3 35.85 76.00 15.32
C GLN A 3 35.22 74.99 14.34
N ASN A 4 34.11 74.27 14.59
CA ASN A 4 33.06 74.20 15.63
C ASN A 4 32.45 72.75 15.62
N ILE A 5 32.08 72.13 16.75
CA ILE A 5 30.75 72.02 17.43
C ILE A 5 29.55 71.54 16.55
N ILE A 6 28.83 70.49 17.00
CA ILE A 6 27.37 70.41 17.31
C ILE A 6 26.71 69.04 16.95
N ASP A 7 26.30 68.35 18.04
CA ASP A 7 25.05 67.63 18.39
C ASP A 7 24.33 66.52 17.58
N TYR A 8 23.61 65.75 18.42
CA TYR A 8 22.46 64.86 18.23
C TYR A 8 22.83 63.42 17.85
N GLY A 9 22.54 62.37 18.64
CA GLY A 9 21.45 62.18 19.60
C GLY A 9 20.72 60.90 19.21
N ILE A 10 20.23 60.13 20.21
CA ILE A 10 19.20 59.08 20.06
C ILE A 10 19.75 57.81 19.36
N GLY A 11 20.11 56.73 20.06
CA GLY A 11 19.18 55.90 20.82
C GLY A 11 18.48 54.90 19.90
N LEU A 12 19.00 53.67 19.76
CA LEU A 12 18.16 52.52 19.41
C LEU A 12 18.85 51.21 19.81
N ILE A 13 18.32 50.59 20.87
CA ILE A 13 18.59 49.21 21.25
C ILE A 13 18.02 48.32 20.15
N LEU A 14 18.89 47.61 19.44
CA LEU A 14 18.50 46.65 18.41
C LEU A 14 18.30 45.28 19.08
N VAL A 15 17.09 45.05 19.58
CA VAL A 15 16.64 43.71 20.01
C VAL A 15 16.46 42.87 18.75
N VAL A 16 17.43 42.02 18.46
CA VAL A 16 17.31 40.99 17.43
C VAL A 16 16.38 39.90 17.97
N TRP A 17 15.10 39.98 17.60
CA TRP A 17 14.17 38.87 17.72
C TRP A 17 14.60 37.79 16.72
N LEU A 18 15.23 36.73 17.20
CA LEU A 18 15.32 35.48 16.48
C LEU A 18 13.91 34.89 16.40
N ALA A 19 13.16 35.28 15.37
CA ALA A 19 12.00 34.51 14.93
C ALA A 19 12.52 33.18 14.37
N GLY A 20 12.68 32.20 15.25
CA GLY A 20 12.77 30.81 14.86
C GLY A 20 11.44 30.40 14.25
N CYS A 21 11.27 30.59 12.95
CA CYS A 21 10.27 29.85 12.21
C CYS A 21 10.68 28.38 12.23
N ALA A 22 10.05 27.60 13.11
CA ALA A 22 10.07 26.16 13.02
C ALA A 22 9.48 25.79 11.65
N ILE A 23 10.35 25.42 10.72
CA ILE A 23 9.96 24.80 9.46
C ILE A 23 9.46 23.42 9.86
N ASN A 24 8.15 23.23 9.79
CA ASN A 24 7.54 21.91 9.91
C ASN A 24 7.95 21.12 8.66
N ASP A 25 9.06 20.39 8.74
CA ASP A 25 9.41 19.43 7.69
C ASP A 25 8.25 18.43 7.54
N PRO A 26 7.76 18.16 6.32
CA PRO A 26 6.77 17.11 6.13
C PRO A 26 7.40 15.79 6.58
N VAL A 27 6.81 15.18 7.61
CA VAL A 27 7.20 13.84 8.09
C VAL A 27 7.21 12.90 6.90
N ALA A 28 8.37 12.37 6.53
CA ALA A 28 8.47 11.35 5.50
C ALA A 28 7.54 10.18 5.87
N VAL A 29 6.47 9.99 5.09
CA VAL A 29 5.51 8.90 5.31
C VAL A 29 6.22 7.59 4.97
N SER A 30 6.29 6.66 5.92
CA SER A 30 6.92 5.36 5.67
C SER A 30 6.11 4.54 4.64
N LYS A 31 6.78 3.74 3.80
CA LYS A 31 6.11 2.88 2.79
C LYS A 31 5.01 2.01 3.42
N LYS A 32 5.26 1.46 4.62
CA LYS A 32 4.26 0.72 5.40
C LYS A 32 3.02 1.58 5.70
N ARG A 33 3.19 2.78 6.25
CA ARG A 33 2.07 3.68 6.56
C ARG A 33 1.30 4.06 5.29
N GLN A 34 2.01 4.42 4.22
CA GLN A 34 1.41 4.75 2.93
C GLN A 34 0.51 3.62 2.42
N ILE A 35 0.98 2.37 2.47
CA ILE A 35 0.18 1.21 2.05
C ILE A 35 -1.01 1.00 2.99
N THR A 36 -0.79 1.02 4.31
CA THR A 36 -1.86 0.84 5.31
C THR A 36 -2.99 1.86 5.12
N ASP A 37 -2.66 3.14 5.03
CA ASP A 37 -3.64 4.21 4.86
C ASP A 37 -4.28 4.16 3.46
N GLY A 38 -3.48 3.77 2.46
CA GLY A 38 -3.89 3.71 1.06
C GLY A 38 -4.84 2.57 0.71
N ILE A 39 -4.87 1.47 1.47
CA ILE A 39 -5.78 0.33 1.22
C ILE A 39 -6.95 0.25 2.20
N ALA A 40 -6.82 0.85 3.39
CA ALA A 40 -7.86 0.77 4.42
C ALA A 40 -9.22 1.27 3.89
N ASN A 41 -10.28 0.51 4.17
CA ASN A 41 -11.66 0.82 3.75
C ASN A 41 -11.86 0.93 2.23
N LYS A 42 -10.97 0.34 1.42
CA LYS A 42 -11.11 0.29 -0.04
C LYS A 42 -11.35 -1.13 -0.56
N ARG A 43 -11.79 -1.21 -1.81
CA ARG A 43 -11.90 -2.45 -2.58
C ARG A 43 -10.93 -2.43 -3.74
N TRP A 44 -10.33 -3.57 -4.02
CA TRP A 44 -9.36 -3.75 -5.08
C TRP A 44 -9.74 -4.96 -5.90
N LYS A 45 -9.81 -4.80 -7.22
CA LYS A 45 -10.14 -5.85 -8.17
C LYS A 45 -8.94 -6.18 -9.06
N ALA A 46 -8.90 -7.38 -9.61
CA ALA A 46 -7.85 -7.76 -10.54
C ALA A 46 -7.91 -6.96 -11.85
N LEU A 47 -6.80 -6.31 -12.20
CA LEU A 47 -6.55 -5.76 -13.53
C LEU A 47 -5.79 -6.77 -14.40
N ARG A 48 -4.79 -7.43 -13.81
CA ARG A 48 -3.92 -8.41 -14.49
C ARG A 48 -3.48 -9.48 -13.49
N VAL A 49 -3.42 -10.73 -13.91
CA VAL A 49 -2.90 -11.83 -13.10
C VAL A 49 -1.95 -12.70 -13.91
N GLU A 50 -0.83 -13.04 -13.28
CA GLU A 50 0.17 -13.95 -13.81
C GLU A 50 0.36 -15.15 -12.88
N GLU A 51 0.36 -16.36 -13.46
CA GLU A 51 0.66 -17.61 -12.77
C GLU A 51 2.01 -18.12 -13.26
N ALA A 52 3.02 -18.21 -12.37
CA ALA A 52 4.41 -18.51 -12.74
C ALA A 52 4.95 -17.62 -13.88
N GLY A 53 4.53 -16.34 -13.92
CA GLY A 53 4.93 -15.36 -14.93
C GLY A 53 4.18 -15.48 -16.26
N VAL A 54 3.25 -16.42 -16.40
CA VAL A 54 2.38 -16.52 -17.59
C VAL A 54 1.15 -15.66 -17.36
N LEU A 55 0.87 -14.74 -18.28
CA LEU A 55 -0.35 -13.92 -18.26
C LEU A 55 -1.58 -14.80 -18.47
N VAL A 56 -2.38 -14.95 -17.41
CA VAL A 56 -3.61 -15.75 -17.45
C VAL A 56 -4.89 -14.93 -17.46
N TYR A 57 -4.81 -13.68 -16.99
CA TYR A 57 -5.93 -12.77 -16.94
C TYR A 57 -5.50 -11.32 -17.16
N GLN A 58 -6.28 -10.60 -17.96
CA GLN A 58 -6.26 -9.16 -18.08
C GLN A 58 -7.69 -8.63 -18.29
N GLU A 59 -8.09 -7.63 -17.52
CA GLU A 59 -9.41 -6.99 -17.67
C GLU A 59 -9.54 -6.40 -19.09
N GLY A 60 -10.72 -6.54 -19.69
CA GLY A 60 -10.99 -6.07 -21.05
C GLY A 60 -10.53 -7.01 -22.17
N LYS A 61 -9.68 -8.00 -21.89
CA LYS A 61 -9.40 -9.08 -22.85
C LYS A 61 -10.54 -10.10 -22.90
N THR A 62 -10.85 -10.59 -24.11
CA THR A 62 -11.87 -11.62 -24.35
C THR A 62 -11.30 -13.04 -24.36
N ASP A 63 -9.99 -13.18 -24.52
CA ASP A 63 -9.25 -14.44 -24.71
C ASP A 63 -8.43 -14.85 -23.47
N ASN A 64 -8.88 -14.47 -22.27
CA ASN A 64 -8.20 -14.83 -21.03
C ASN A 64 -8.19 -16.35 -20.81
N LEU A 65 -7.03 -16.90 -20.40
CA LEU A 65 -6.87 -18.32 -20.05
C LEU A 65 -7.73 -18.67 -18.82
N PHE A 66 -7.74 -17.79 -17.82
CA PHE A 66 -8.55 -17.93 -16.61
C PHE A 66 -9.45 -16.70 -16.42
N PRO A 67 -10.61 -16.63 -17.10
CA PRO A 67 -11.52 -15.49 -16.98
C PRO A 67 -12.16 -15.35 -15.58
N GLY A 68 -12.07 -16.39 -14.74
CA GLY A 68 -12.57 -16.39 -13.36
C GLY A 68 -11.96 -15.29 -12.48
N TYR A 69 -10.75 -14.81 -12.80
CA TYR A 69 -10.10 -13.71 -12.08
C TYR A 69 -10.87 -12.38 -12.17
N ARG A 70 -11.86 -12.25 -13.06
CA ARG A 70 -12.88 -11.18 -13.01
C ARG A 70 -13.56 -11.06 -11.65
N ASN A 71 -13.67 -12.16 -10.91
CA ASN A 71 -14.29 -12.20 -9.58
C ASN A 71 -13.30 -11.90 -8.45
N TYR A 72 -12.00 -11.81 -8.74
CA TYR A 72 -10.98 -11.60 -7.72
C TYR A 72 -11.14 -10.20 -7.10
N GLU A 73 -11.36 -10.15 -5.80
CA GLU A 73 -11.57 -8.91 -5.05
C GLU A 73 -10.94 -9.00 -3.66
N LEU A 74 -10.26 -7.93 -3.25
CA LEU A 74 -9.87 -7.67 -1.87
C LEU A 74 -10.69 -6.50 -1.34
N GLN A 75 -11.58 -6.76 -0.39
CA GLN A 75 -12.38 -5.74 0.29
C GLN A 75 -11.88 -5.52 1.71
N PHE A 76 -11.27 -4.37 1.97
CA PHE A 76 -10.80 -3.96 3.29
C PHE A 76 -11.88 -3.18 4.03
N THR A 77 -12.07 -3.41 5.33
CA THR A 77 -13.03 -2.67 6.18
C THR A 77 -12.51 -2.62 7.61
N GLY A 78 -12.03 -1.46 8.06
CA GLY A 78 -11.27 -1.35 9.31
C GLY A 78 -10.08 -2.32 9.30
N SER A 79 -9.96 -3.17 10.31
CA SER A 79 -8.95 -4.25 10.39
C SER A 79 -9.38 -5.57 9.74
N ARG A 80 -10.55 -5.61 9.08
CA ARG A 80 -11.12 -6.81 8.45
C ARG A 80 -10.87 -6.82 6.95
N ILE A 81 -10.80 -8.02 6.38
CA ILE A 81 -10.66 -8.28 4.96
C ILE A 81 -11.68 -9.32 4.53
N LYS A 82 -12.25 -9.13 3.33
CA LYS A 82 -12.92 -10.17 2.56
C LYS A 82 -12.16 -10.36 1.25
N LEU A 83 -11.62 -11.56 1.07
CA LEU A 83 -11.01 -12.01 -0.19
C LEU A 83 -12.04 -12.82 -0.97
N THR A 84 -12.33 -12.42 -2.19
CA THR A 84 -13.03 -13.25 -3.17
C THR A 84 -11.99 -13.77 -4.16
N GLU A 85 -11.86 -15.09 -4.29
CA GLU A 85 -10.94 -15.70 -5.26
C GLU A 85 -11.57 -15.86 -6.65
N PHE A 86 -10.75 -16.24 -7.64
CA PHE A 86 -11.19 -16.48 -9.01
C PHE A 86 -12.22 -17.60 -9.16
N THR A 87 -12.27 -18.53 -8.20
CA THR A 87 -13.26 -19.61 -8.06
C THR A 87 -14.57 -19.14 -7.42
N LYS A 88 -14.69 -17.85 -7.06
CA LYS A 88 -15.81 -17.21 -6.34
C LYS A 88 -15.96 -17.63 -4.88
N GLU A 89 -15.04 -18.42 -4.35
CA GLU A 89 -14.96 -18.66 -2.92
C GLU A 89 -14.59 -17.36 -2.21
N THR A 90 -15.21 -17.12 -1.06
CA THR A 90 -14.96 -15.94 -0.25
C THR A 90 -14.39 -16.34 1.10
N PHE A 91 -13.38 -15.61 1.55
CA PHE A 91 -12.69 -15.81 2.80
C PHE A 91 -12.68 -14.50 3.58
N GLU A 92 -13.08 -14.54 4.84
CA GLU A 92 -13.10 -13.37 5.70
C GLU A 92 -12.13 -13.53 6.86
N GLY A 93 -11.39 -12.48 7.19
CA GLY A 93 -10.36 -12.53 8.23
C GLY A 93 -9.87 -11.15 8.61
N ASP A 94 -8.67 -11.11 9.16
CA ASP A 94 -7.98 -9.89 9.53
C ASP A 94 -6.84 -9.64 8.54
N TRP A 95 -6.45 -8.37 8.39
CA TRP A 95 -5.28 -8.00 7.59
C TRP A 95 -4.29 -7.18 8.40
N SER A 96 -3.03 -7.26 8.02
CA SER A 96 -1.98 -6.39 8.55
C SER A 96 -0.90 -6.12 7.50
N ILE A 97 -0.14 -5.04 7.72
CA ILE A 97 1.05 -4.73 6.94
C ILE A 97 2.29 -4.97 7.80
N SER A 98 3.13 -5.90 7.38
CA SER A 98 4.44 -6.16 7.98
C SER A 98 5.54 -5.54 7.11
N GLN A 99 6.68 -5.21 7.71
CA GLN A 99 7.83 -4.69 6.98
C GLN A 99 9.08 -5.42 7.46
N GLN A 100 9.85 -5.96 6.51
CA GLN A 100 11.10 -6.67 6.76
C GLN A 100 12.18 -6.03 5.88
N GLY A 101 13.08 -5.25 6.50
CA GLY A 101 14.02 -4.42 5.76
C GLY A 101 13.32 -3.40 4.85
N SER A 102 13.61 -3.45 3.55
CA SER A 102 12.99 -2.61 2.51
C SER A 102 11.71 -3.21 1.91
N ARG A 103 11.37 -4.45 2.25
CA ARG A 103 10.19 -5.16 1.73
C ARG A 103 9.00 -5.00 2.66
N VAL A 104 7.82 -4.88 2.07
CA VAL A 104 6.55 -4.71 2.79
C VAL A 104 5.63 -5.86 2.37
N TYR A 105 4.93 -6.45 3.33
CA TYR A 105 4.07 -7.59 3.10
C TYR A 105 2.65 -7.30 3.60
N LEU A 106 1.67 -7.70 2.79
CA LEU A 106 0.28 -7.80 3.19
C LEU A 106 0.04 -9.21 3.71
N VAL A 107 -0.37 -9.31 4.97
CA VAL A 107 -0.69 -10.57 5.63
C VAL A 107 -2.19 -10.60 5.87
N LEU A 108 -2.86 -11.61 5.32
CA LEU A 108 -4.24 -11.96 5.61
C LEU A 108 -4.23 -13.17 6.54
N GLN A 109 -4.93 -13.10 7.66
CA GLN A 109 -4.87 -14.12 8.70
C GLN A 109 -6.26 -14.38 9.29
N ASN A 110 -6.40 -15.47 10.04
CA ASN A 110 -7.67 -15.90 10.63
C ASN A 110 -8.78 -16.05 9.55
N LEU A 111 -8.41 -16.45 8.34
CA LEU A 111 -9.34 -16.58 7.22
C LEU A 111 -10.33 -17.71 7.46
N THR A 112 -11.62 -17.38 7.33
CA THR A 112 -12.74 -18.32 7.44
C THR A 112 -13.67 -18.21 6.22
N PRO A 113 -14.02 -19.33 5.55
CA PRO A 113 -13.43 -20.67 5.71
C PRO A 113 -11.91 -20.68 5.49
N ILE A 114 -11.21 -21.73 5.91
CA ILE A 114 -9.76 -21.82 5.72
C ILE A 114 -9.48 -22.08 4.23
N PRO A 115 -8.72 -21.20 3.53
CA PRO A 115 -8.32 -21.48 2.17
C PRO A 115 -7.42 -22.72 2.11
N THR A 116 -7.50 -23.48 1.02
CA THR A 116 -6.81 -24.77 0.85
C THR A 116 -5.31 -24.68 1.18
N GLU A 117 -4.86 -25.48 2.15
CA GLU A 117 -3.44 -25.60 2.55
C GLU A 117 -2.77 -24.31 3.06
N THR A 118 -3.56 -23.34 3.52
CA THR A 118 -3.04 -22.05 4.00
C THR A 118 -2.95 -21.93 5.52
N GLN A 119 -3.53 -22.88 6.27
CA GLN A 119 -3.72 -22.77 7.73
C GLN A 119 -4.45 -21.47 8.16
N GLY A 120 -5.23 -20.87 7.26
CA GLY A 120 -5.96 -19.62 7.51
C GLY A 120 -5.14 -18.35 7.24
N GLU A 121 -3.96 -18.47 6.62
CA GLU A 121 -3.04 -17.36 6.37
C GLU A 121 -2.58 -17.27 4.91
N LEU A 122 -2.70 -16.09 4.32
CA LEU A 122 -2.16 -15.75 3.01
C LEU A 122 -1.24 -14.53 3.14
N GLU A 123 -0.02 -14.63 2.62
CA GLU A 123 0.95 -13.54 2.64
C GLU A 123 1.35 -13.16 1.20
N TYR A 124 1.45 -11.85 0.98
CA TYR A 124 1.86 -11.25 -0.28
C TYR A 124 2.95 -10.21 -0.05
N GLU A 125 4.01 -10.23 -0.86
CA GLU A 125 4.89 -9.08 -0.98
C GLU A 125 4.18 -7.97 -1.76
N VAL A 126 4.17 -6.75 -1.21
CA VAL A 126 3.67 -5.55 -1.90
C VAL A 126 4.80 -4.97 -2.74
N TYR A 127 4.90 -5.47 -3.98
CA TYR A 127 5.96 -5.13 -4.92
C TYR A 127 5.86 -3.66 -5.35
N GLN A 128 4.67 -3.21 -5.73
CA GLN A 128 4.37 -1.83 -6.11
C GLN A 128 3.06 -1.37 -5.47
N PHE A 129 3.01 -0.09 -5.08
CA PHE A 129 1.80 0.52 -4.54
C PHE A 129 1.76 2.02 -4.82
N ASP A 130 0.63 2.48 -5.34
CA ASP A 130 0.19 3.87 -5.40
C ASP A 130 -1.34 3.94 -5.30
N ASP A 131 -1.93 5.14 -5.36
CA ASP A 131 -3.38 5.33 -5.22
C ASP A 131 -4.21 4.73 -6.36
N SER A 132 -3.59 4.42 -7.50
CA SER A 132 -4.24 3.87 -8.69
C SER A 132 -4.03 2.38 -8.89
N GLN A 133 -2.96 1.82 -8.31
CA GLN A 133 -2.55 0.44 -8.56
C GLN A 133 -1.76 -0.17 -7.40
N MET A 134 -1.97 -1.46 -7.20
CA MET A 134 -1.21 -2.29 -6.26
C MET A 134 -0.77 -3.58 -6.94
N THR A 135 0.51 -3.93 -6.85
CA THR A 135 1.03 -5.22 -7.34
C THR A 135 1.43 -6.09 -6.15
N LEU A 136 0.78 -7.24 -6.03
CA LEU A 136 1.00 -8.24 -5.00
C LEU A 136 1.65 -9.49 -5.59
N VAL A 137 2.68 -10.02 -4.92
CA VAL A 137 3.29 -11.31 -5.26
C VAL A 137 3.07 -12.27 -4.10
N ALA A 138 2.40 -13.40 -4.34
CA ALA A 138 2.20 -14.41 -3.29
C ALA A 138 3.54 -14.97 -2.79
N THR A 139 3.69 -15.17 -1.49
CA THR A 139 4.94 -15.74 -0.93
C THR A 139 4.95 -17.27 -0.91
N LYS A 140 3.78 -17.90 -1.06
CA LYS A 140 3.59 -19.36 -1.11
C LYS A 140 2.89 -19.76 -2.41
N THR A 141 3.15 -20.98 -2.86
CA THR A 141 2.51 -21.56 -4.06
C THR A 141 1.04 -21.83 -3.83
N ASN A 142 0.20 -21.63 -4.85
CA ASN A 142 -1.23 -21.92 -4.79
C ASN A 142 -1.56 -23.24 -5.50
N ARG A 143 -2.15 -24.20 -4.78
CA ARG A 143 -2.53 -25.51 -5.33
C ARG A 143 -3.59 -25.43 -6.41
N LYS A 144 -4.48 -24.41 -6.35
CA LYS A 144 -5.54 -24.20 -7.35
C LYS A 144 -5.00 -23.74 -8.71
N THR A 145 -3.76 -23.23 -8.74
CA THR A 145 -3.09 -22.76 -9.95
C THR A 145 -1.93 -23.68 -10.37
N GLY A 146 -1.98 -24.95 -9.95
CA GLY A 146 -0.93 -25.92 -10.30
C GLY A 146 0.39 -25.71 -9.52
N ASN A 147 0.31 -25.21 -8.29
CA ASN A 147 1.44 -24.92 -7.41
C ASN A 147 2.36 -23.80 -7.91
N THR A 148 1.78 -22.76 -8.50
CA THR A 148 2.53 -21.58 -8.97
C THR A 148 2.59 -20.48 -7.93
N ILE A 149 3.61 -19.61 -8.03
CA ILE A 149 3.60 -18.29 -7.41
C ILE A 149 2.83 -17.35 -8.32
N ASN A 150 1.87 -16.64 -7.74
CA ASN A 150 0.97 -15.77 -8.50
C ASN A 150 1.28 -14.30 -8.24
N THR A 151 1.21 -13.51 -9.30
CA THR A 151 1.34 -12.05 -9.26
C THR A 151 0.01 -11.43 -9.64
N TYR A 152 -0.46 -10.50 -8.81
CA TYR A 152 -1.73 -9.81 -8.99
C TYR A 152 -1.46 -8.32 -9.13
N THR A 153 -1.80 -7.75 -10.28
CA THR A 153 -1.92 -6.30 -10.43
C THR A 153 -3.38 -5.93 -10.23
N LEU A 154 -3.63 -5.10 -9.22
CA LEU A 154 -4.95 -4.73 -8.75
C LEU A 154 -5.17 -3.22 -8.93
N VAL A 155 -6.42 -2.85 -9.14
CA VAL A 155 -6.87 -1.44 -9.19
C VAL A 155 -8.04 -1.22 -8.23
N PRO A 156 -8.21 0.01 -7.70
CA PRO A 156 -9.38 0.34 -6.90
C PRO A 156 -10.68 0.08 -7.66
N GLN A 157 -11.72 -0.30 -6.93
CA GLN A 157 -13.08 -0.47 -7.45
C GLN A 157 -14.01 0.66 -7.01
#